data_AF-A0A183GX09-F1
#
_entry.id   AF-A0A183GX09-F1
#
_cell.length_a   1.000
_cell.length_b   1.000
_cell.length_c   1.000
_cell.angle_alpha   90.00
_cell.angle_beta   90.00
_cell.angle_gamma   90.00
#
_symmetry.space_group_name_H-M   'P 1'
#
loop_
_entity.id
_entity.type
_entity.pdbx_description
1 polymer ?
#
loop_
_entity_poly.entity_id
_entity_poly.type
_entity_poly.pdbx_seq_one_letter_code
_entity_poly.pdbx_strand_id
1 'polypeptide(L)'
;MSLVKNTVRLASRAGPAALASRANYHDKVIDHYENPRNVGSLDKNDPSVGTGIVGAPACGDVMKLQIKVRSCGNNAGVENRLRSYN
;
A
#
# COMPACT_ATOMS: atom_id res chain seq x y z
N MET A 1 -4.04 -23.22 -66.53
CA MET A 1 -4.65 -24.13 -65.55
C MET A 1 -3.60 -24.64 -64.58
N SER A 2 -3.73 -24.34 -63.28
CA SER A 2 -3.56 -25.34 -62.23
C SER A 2 -4.22 -24.84 -60.95
N LEU A 3 -4.81 -25.79 -60.25
CA LEU A 3 -5.94 -25.64 -59.34
C LEU A 3 -5.53 -25.19 -57.94
N VAL A 4 -6.46 -24.47 -57.33
CA VAL A 4 -6.68 -24.20 -55.91
C VAL A 4 -6.04 -25.21 -54.94
N LYS A 5 -5.31 -24.70 -53.94
CA LYS A 5 -5.13 -25.35 -52.64
C LYS A 5 -5.49 -24.38 -51.52
N ASN A 6 -6.73 -24.51 -51.08
CA ASN A 6 -7.28 -23.86 -49.90
C ASN A 6 -6.75 -24.58 -48.66
N THR A 7 -6.03 -23.88 -47.77
CA THR A 7 -5.92 -24.29 -46.36
C THR A 7 -5.78 -23.04 -45.51
N VAL A 8 -6.89 -22.65 -44.88
CA VAL A 8 -6.97 -21.75 -43.74
C VAL A 8 -5.93 -22.20 -42.70
N ARG A 9 -4.87 -21.41 -42.48
CA ARG A 9 -4.08 -21.52 -41.26
C ARG A 9 -4.68 -20.58 -40.23
N LEU A 10 -5.44 -21.22 -39.35
CA LEU A 10 -5.97 -20.74 -38.09
C LEU A 10 -5.00 -19.75 -37.42
N ALA A 11 -5.48 -18.54 -37.14
CA ALA A 11 -4.80 -17.60 -36.28
C ALA A 11 -4.71 -18.21 -34.88
N SER A 12 -3.51 -18.58 -34.44
CA SER A 12 -3.25 -18.89 -33.03
C SER A 12 -1.80 -18.59 -32.67
N ARG A 13 -1.54 -17.34 -32.30
CA ARG A 13 -0.57 -17.06 -31.24
C ARG A 13 -1.33 -16.36 -30.14
N ALA A 14 -1.60 -17.15 -29.10
CA ALA A 14 -2.02 -16.69 -27.80
C ALA A 14 -1.29 -15.40 -27.44
N GLY A 15 -2.05 -14.35 -27.12
CA GLY A 15 -1.51 -13.24 -26.34
C GLY A 15 -0.88 -13.79 -25.06
N PRO A 16 0.11 -13.11 -24.48
CA PRO A 16 0.78 -13.62 -23.30
C PRO A 16 -0.29 -13.91 -22.26
N ALA A 17 -0.26 -15.13 -21.72
CA ALA A 17 -1.04 -15.54 -20.58
C ALA A 17 -0.61 -14.68 -19.38
N ALA A 18 -1.14 -13.47 -19.30
CA ALA A 18 -0.99 -12.58 -18.15
C ALA A 18 -1.95 -13.04 -17.06
N LEU A 19 -1.85 -14.30 -16.66
CA LEU A 19 -2.33 -14.77 -15.38
C LEU A 19 -1.15 -14.69 -14.40
N ALA A 20 -0.56 -13.49 -14.30
CA ALA A 20 0.13 -13.14 -13.07
C ALA A 20 -0.98 -13.14 -12.02
N SER A 21 -0.97 -14.14 -11.15
CA SER A 21 -1.81 -14.17 -9.97
C SER A 21 -1.63 -12.82 -9.27
N ARG A 22 -2.59 -11.91 -9.45
CA ARG A 22 -2.64 -10.69 -8.66
C ARG A 22 -2.63 -11.19 -7.22
N ALA A 23 -1.61 -10.80 -6.46
CA ALA A 23 -1.62 -11.07 -5.03
C ALA A 23 -3.02 -10.67 -4.52
N ASN A 24 -3.70 -11.55 -3.79
CA ASN A 24 -5.11 -11.39 -3.41
C ASN A 24 -5.27 -10.29 -2.35
N TYR A 25 -4.85 -9.07 -2.68
CA TYR A 25 -5.01 -7.88 -1.87
C TYR A 25 -6.08 -7.01 -2.52
N HIS A 26 -6.93 -6.45 -1.69
CA HIS A 26 -7.93 -5.49 -2.13
C HIS A 26 -7.22 -4.26 -2.72
N ASP A 27 -7.74 -3.68 -3.80
CA ASP A 27 -7.08 -2.55 -4.51
C ASP A 27 -6.67 -1.39 -3.59
N LYS A 28 -7.53 -1.06 -2.61
CA LYS A 28 -7.24 -0.07 -1.54
C LYS A 28 -5.99 -0.36 -0.71
N VAL A 29 -5.64 -1.63 -0.48
CA VAL A 29 -4.44 -2.03 0.26
C VAL A 29 -3.20 -1.77 -0.58
N ILE A 30 -3.27 -2.13 -1.86
CA ILE A 30 -2.20 -1.90 -2.84
C ILE A 30 -1.95 -0.40 -2.98
N ASP A 31 -3.00 0.39 -3.17
CA ASP A 31 -2.90 1.85 -3.24
C ASP A 31 -2.24 2.46 -2.00
N HIS A 32 -2.60 2.00 -0.80
CA HIS A 32 -2.00 2.52 0.43
C HIS A 32 -0.53 2.11 0.61
N TYR A 33 -0.14 0.97 0.05
CA TYR A 33 1.25 0.50 0.07
C TYR A 33 2.12 1.33 -0.88
N GLU A 34 1.64 1.60 -2.09
CA GLU A 34 2.36 2.38 -3.09
C GLU A 34 2.36 3.89 -2.78
N ASN A 35 1.26 4.40 -2.22
CA ASN A 35 1.05 5.82 -1.91
C ASN A 35 0.67 6.02 -0.44
N PRO A 36 1.62 5.89 0.51
CA PRO A 36 1.33 5.95 1.93
C PRO A 36 1.14 7.42 2.39
N ARG A 37 0.02 7.69 3.07
CA ARG A 37 -0.49 9.07 3.28
C ARG A 37 -0.02 9.76 4.57
N ASN A 38 0.57 9.03 5.52
CA ASN A 38 0.92 9.57 6.85
C ASN A 38 2.31 9.11 7.31
N VAL A 39 3.26 8.95 6.39
CA VAL A 39 4.61 8.47 6.70
C VAL A 39 5.46 9.51 7.39
N GLY A 40 6.23 9.11 8.39
CA GLY A 40 7.31 9.90 9.00
C GLY A 40 7.18 10.02 10.51
N SER A 41 7.65 11.13 11.08
CA SER A 41 7.68 11.34 12.53
C SER A 41 7.32 12.77 12.91
N LEU A 42 6.78 12.91 14.12
CA LEU A 42 6.51 14.18 14.79
C LEU A 42 7.64 14.47 15.80
N ASP A 43 7.72 15.73 16.23
CA ASP A 43 8.61 16.12 17.32
C ASP A 43 8.26 15.34 18.60
N LYS A 44 9.27 14.76 19.24
CA LYS A 44 9.11 13.97 20.46
C LYS A 44 9.06 14.85 21.70
N ASN A 45 9.57 16.07 21.61
CA ASN A 45 9.65 16.99 22.75
C ASN A 45 8.37 17.83 22.90
N ASP A 46 7.48 17.81 21.90
CA ASP A 46 6.20 18.49 21.97
C ASP A 46 5.27 17.74 22.95
N PRO A 47 4.81 18.37 24.04
CA PRO A 47 3.93 17.74 25.03
C PRO A 47 2.56 17.35 24.46
N SER A 48 2.21 17.88 23.29
CA SER A 48 0.96 17.57 22.58
C SER A 48 1.06 16.30 21.74
N VAL A 49 2.23 15.65 21.69
CA VAL A 49 2.51 14.46 20.88
C VAL A 49 2.57 13.21 21.76
N GLY A 50 1.57 12.34 21.60
CA GLY A 50 1.60 10.98 22.11
C GLY A 50 2.37 10.06 21.16
N THR A 51 3.20 9.16 21.70
CA THR A 51 3.91 8.12 20.93
C THR A 51 3.54 6.75 21.46
N GLY A 52 3.01 5.88 20.59
CA GLY A 52 2.81 4.46 20.84
C GLY A 52 3.72 3.62 19.96
N ILE A 53 4.44 2.67 20.55
CA ILE A 53 5.19 1.66 19.82
C ILE A 53 4.40 0.36 19.95
N VAL A 54 4.11 -0.29 18.84
CA VAL A 54 3.30 -1.50 18.75
C VAL A 54 4.05 -2.52 17.92
N GLY A 55 4.12 -3.76 18.38
CA GLY A 55 4.76 -4.86 17.66
C GLY A 55 5.66 -5.71 18.55
N ALA A 56 5.95 -6.92 18.09
CA ALA A 56 6.87 -7.83 18.74
C ALA A 56 8.19 -7.86 17.95
N PRO A 57 9.35 -7.58 18.57
CA PRO A 57 10.64 -7.62 17.88
C PRO A 57 10.94 -8.97 17.20
N ALA A 58 10.36 -10.06 17.72
CA ALA A 58 10.54 -11.41 17.19
C ALA A 58 9.88 -11.65 15.83
N CYS A 59 8.86 -10.87 15.46
CA CYS A 59 8.09 -11.05 14.22
C CYS A 59 8.49 -10.08 13.10
N GLY A 60 9.43 -9.16 13.33
CA GLY A 60 9.92 -8.21 12.33
C GLY A 60 9.01 -7.00 12.06
N ASP A 61 7.77 -6.99 12.57
CA ASP A 61 6.84 -5.89 12.38
C ASP A 61 6.72 -5.03 13.63
N VAL A 62 7.64 -4.06 13.78
CA VAL A 62 7.54 -3.04 14.82
C VAL A 62 7.04 -1.74 14.19
N MET A 63 5.98 -1.18 14.73
CA MET A 63 5.39 0.06 14.24
C MET A 63 5.40 1.12 15.32
N LYS A 64 5.59 2.37 14.92
CA LYS A 64 5.49 3.54 15.78
C LYS A 64 4.42 4.46 15.25
N LEU A 65 3.39 4.66 16.06
CA LEU A 65 2.32 5.62 15.81
C LEU A 65 2.55 6.84 16.70
N GLN A 66 2.61 8.02 16.09
CA GLN A 66 2.66 9.29 16.79
C GLN A 66 1.40 10.10 16.47
N ILE A 67 0.80 10.69 17.50
CA ILE A 67 -0.43 11.47 17.39
C ILE A 67 -0.20 12.81 18.06
N LYS A 68 -0.38 13.90 17.32
CA LYS A 68 -0.41 15.26 17.84
C LYS A 68 -1.85 15.72 17.98
N VAL A 69 -2.24 16.13 19.18
CA VAL A 69 -3.55 16.70 19.45
C VAL A 69 -3.41 18.22 19.57
N ARG A 70 -4.12 18.97 18.73
CA ARG A 70 -4.23 20.42 18.84
C ARG A 70 -5.66 20.77 19.22
N SER A 71 -5.84 21.60 20.24
CA SER A 71 -7.16 22.15 20.55
C SER A 71 -7.35 23.47 19.82
N CYS A 72 -8.42 23.58 19.03
CA CYS A 72 -8.77 24.80 18.30
C CYS A 72 -10.23 25.13 18.64
N GLY A 73 -10.45 25.87 19.74
CA GLY A 73 -11.78 26.21 20.22
C GLY A 73 -12.59 24.97 20.61
N ASN A 74 -13.78 24.80 20.03
CA ASN A 74 -14.67 23.65 20.31
C ASN A 74 -14.29 22.37 19.55
N ASN A 75 -13.27 22.41 18.69
CA ASN A 75 -12.83 21.27 17.88
C ASN A 75 -11.40 20.87 18.23
N ALA A 76 -11.16 19.57 18.36
CA ALA A 76 -9.81 19.01 18.48
C ALA A 76 -9.31 18.56 17.10
N GLY A 77 -8.23 19.17 16.62
CA GLY A 77 -7.50 18.72 15.44
C GLY A 77 -6.52 17.62 15.83
N VAL A 78 -6.55 16.49 15.12
CA VAL A 78 -5.66 15.36 15.36
C VAL A 78 -4.81 15.11 14.12
N GLU A 79 -3.49 15.15 14.27
CA GLU A 79 -2.51 14.82 13.23
C GLU A 79 -1.78 13.54 13.62
N ASN A 80 -1.70 12.56 12.71
CA ASN A 80 -0.98 11.32 12.97
C ASN A 80 0.18 11.11 12.00
N ARG A 81 1.19 10.38 12.48
CA ARG A 81 2.29 9.87 11.67
C ARG A 81 2.59 8.43 12.07
N LEU A 82 2.72 7.57 11.06
CA LEU A 82 3.03 6.16 11.22
C LEU A 82 4.40 5.88 10.62
N ARG A 83 5.21 5.10 11.35
CA ARG A 83 6.48 4.58 10.86
C ARG A 83 6.62 3.11 11.20
N SER A 84 6.71 2.28 10.18
CA SER A 84 7.08 0.87 10.32
C SER A 84 8.61 0.73 10.40
N TYR A 85 9.05 -0.25 11.18
CA TYR A 85 10.41 -0.70 11.36
C TYR A 85 10.38 -2.20 11.02
N ASN A 86 11.10 -2.57 9.98
CA ASN A 86 11.39 -3.95 9.59
C ASN A 86 12.87 -4.23 9.86
#